data_AF-A0A9D1FM48-F1
#
_entry.id   AF-A0A9D1FM48-F1
#
_cell.length_a   1.000
_cell.length_b   1.000
_cell.length_c   1.000
_cell.angle_alpha   90.00
_cell.angle_beta   90.00
_cell.angle_gamma   90.00
#
_symmetry.space_group_name_H-M   'P 1'
#
loop_
_entity.id
_entity.type
_entity.pdbx_description
1 polymer ?
#
loop_
_entity_poly.entity_id
_entity_poly.type
_entity_poly.pdbx_seq_one_letter_code
_entity_poly.pdbx_strand_id
1 'polypeptide(L)'
;MKDFIHPAPEAGLTYEQVQAKKANGRQNIQPEKSTKSTGRILKDNICTLFNLFNLLIAVALALAGAWSNLLSIVCLVLNIPFPFLPIQITLIDLVIEGYPAFFMSFEPDGRKITGRFLPAVMKRALPNALSILLCFLILQALLPILQIPAEQAGTLLYLLVGTVGIQAVFKASWPFDTLRFFLCATMTAGFYAAAVVFHPILQIALPAGLTLVLFLGFALLSFLAERGITALIGRAGRQKQEKARFPIRL
;
A
#
# COMPACT_ATOMS: atom_id res chain seq x y z
N MET A 1 20.56 48.44 -34.89
CA MET A 1 19.08 48.33 -34.83
C MET A 1 18.51 48.42 -36.26
N LYS A 2 18.70 47.37 -37.06
CA LYS A 2 18.15 47.19 -38.41
C LYS A 2 18.01 45.67 -38.63
N ASP A 3 16.95 45.24 -39.32
CA ASP A 3 16.63 43.87 -39.78
C ASP A 3 15.26 43.30 -39.32
N PHE A 4 14.24 44.13 -39.09
CA PHE A 4 12.85 43.66 -39.11
C PHE A 4 12.36 43.60 -40.56
N ILE A 5 12.14 42.39 -41.08
CA ILE A 5 11.53 42.20 -42.40
C ILE A 5 10.02 42.38 -42.25
N HIS A 6 9.42 43.23 -43.08
CA HIS A 6 7.97 43.41 -43.19
C HIS A 6 7.45 42.58 -44.37
N PRO A 7 7.06 41.30 -44.16
CA PRO A 7 6.48 40.50 -45.22
C PRO A 7 5.11 41.07 -45.62
N ALA A 8 4.74 40.92 -46.90
CA ALA A 8 3.37 41.18 -47.33
C ALA A 8 2.44 40.21 -46.58
N PRO A 9 1.36 40.69 -45.92
CA PRO A 9 0.47 39.86 -45.11
C PRO A 9 -0.12 38.66 -45.87
N GLU A 10 -0.18 38.77 -47.19
CA GLU A 10 -0.89 37.85 -48.08
C GLU A 10 0.03 36.79 -48.73
N ALA A 11 1.35 37.01 -48.75
CA ALA A 11 2.31 36.17 -49.48
C ALA A 11 3.46 35.60 -48.62
N GLY A 12 3.65 36.08 -47.39
CA GLY A 12 4.72 35.59 -46.50
C GLY A 12 6.13 36.00 -46.95
N LEU A 13 7.14 35.24 -46.52
CA LEU A 13 8.56 35.50 -46.86
C LEU A 13 8.91 34.90 -48.23
N THR A 14 9.68 35.63 -49.04
CA THR A 14 10.17 35.11 -50.32
C THR A 14 11.25 34.04 -50.11
N TYR A 15 11.44 33.15 -51.09
CA TYR A 15 12.42 32.06 -51.03
C TYR A 15 13.84 32.54 -50.72
N GLU A 16 14.25 33.66 -51.31
CA GLU A 16 15.56 34.28 -51.04
C GLU A 16 15.71 34.76 -49.60
N GLN A 17 14.65 35.35 -49.03
CA GLN A 17 14.64 35.77 -47.62
C GLN A 17 14.72 34.58 -46.66
N VAL A 18 14.11 33.45 -47.02
CA VAL A 18 14.22 32.20 -46.26
C VAL A 18 15.65 31.66 -46.32
N GLN A 19 16.29 31.64 -47.48
CA GLN A 19 17.68 31.16 -47.62
C GLN A 19 18.68 32.08 -46.90
N ALA A 20 18.50 33.40 -46.97
CA ALA A 20 19.30 34.35 -46.21
C ALA A 20 19.14 34.17 -44.68
N LYS A 21 17.94 33.80 -44.20
CA LYS A 21 17.73 33.46 -42.78
C LYS A 21 18.38 32.13 -42.37
N LYS A 22 18.38 31.13 -43.25
CA LYS A 22 19.09 29.86 -43.02
C LYS A 22 20.61 30.05 -43.01
N ALA A 23 21.15 30.82 -43.95
CA ALA A 23 22.58 31.15 -44.02
C ALA A 23 23.07 31.93 -42.79
N ASN A 24 22.22 32.80 -42.23
CA ASN A 24 22.51 33.54 -41.01
C ASN A 24 22.19 32.77 -39.70
N GLY A 25 21.89 31.47 -39.78
CA GLY A 25 21.61 30.62 -38.60
C GLY A 25 20.34 30.99 -37.82
N ARG A 26 19.50 31.89 -38.35
CA ARG A 26 18.25 32.37 -37.71
C ARG A 26 17.08 31.46 -38.07
N GLN A 27 17.31 30.16 -38.04
CA GLN A 27 16.29 29.14 -38.24
C GLN A 27 15.80 28.67 -36.86
N ASN A 28 14.49 28.46 -36.70
CA ASN A 28 13.94 27.90 -35.46
C ASN A 28 14.24 26.39 -35.43
N ILE A 29 15.47 26.03 -35.05
CA ILE A 29 15.88 24.64 -34.87
C ILE A 29 15.36 24.22 -33.51
N GLN A 30 14.33 23.39 -33.49
CA GLN A 30 13.89 22.79 -32.24
C GLN A 30 15.03 21.89 -31.76
N PRO A 31 15.60 22.08 -30.55
CA PRO A 31 16.63 21.19 -30.04
C PRO A 31 16.08 19.77 -30.11
N GLU A 32 16.88 18.81 -30.56
CA GLU A 32 16.47 17.40 -30.61
C GLU A 32 15.78 17.05 -29.29
N LYS A 33 14.54 16.54 -29.38
CA LYS A 33 13.79 16.05 -28.22
C LYS A 33 14.70 15.06 -27.52
N SER A 34 15.27 15.47 -26.38
CA SER A 34 16.05 14.60 -25.50
C SER A 34 15.09 13.60 -24.88
N THR A 35 14.70 12.62 -25.68
CA THR A 35 13.89 11.49 -25.25
C THR A 35 14.85 10.67 -24.42
N LYS A 36 14.81 10.87 -23.10
CA LYS A 36 15.63 10.10 -22.17
C LYS A 36 15.45 8.62 -22.50
N SER A 37 16.54 7.88 -22.63
CA SER A 37 16.50 6.43 -22.80
C SER A 37 15.68 5.80 -21.69
N THR A 38 14.88 4.77 -22.00
CA THR A 38 14.05 4.01 -21.04
C THR A 38 14.86 3.60 -19.80
N GLY A 39 16.13 3.21 -19.99
CA GLY A 39 17.02 2.86 -18.89
C GLY A 39 17.46 4.04 -18.01
N ARG A 40 17.60 5.24 -18.59
CA ARG A 40 17.86 6.49 -17.83
C ARG A 40 16.64 6.90 -17.02
N ILE A 41 15.43 6.79 -17.59
CA ILE A 41 14.18 7.05 -16.87
C ILE A 41 14.03 6.07 -15.70
N LEU A 42 14.32 4.79 -15.92
CA LEU A 42 14.24 3.77 -14.89
C LEU A 42 15.26 4.03 -13.77
N LYS A 43 16.52 4.34 -14.12
CA LYS A 43 17.55 4.68 -13.13
C LYS A 43 17.21 5.93 -12.32
N ASP A 44 16.70 6.97 -12.97
CA ASP A 44 16.33 8.24 -12.33
C ASP A 44 15.16 8.05 -11.33
N ASN A 45 14.28 7.07 -11.57
CA ASN A 45 13.14 6.78 -10.69
C ASN A 45 13.42 5.67 -9.66
N ILE A 46 14.30 4.71 -9.96
CA ILE A 46 14.67 3.61 -9.05
C ILE A 46 15.77 4.03 -8.08
N CYS A 47 16.84 4.67 -8.57
CA CYS A 47 17.99 5.06 -7.74
C CYS A 47 17.80 6.47 -7.14
N THR A 48 16.70 6.68 -6.42
CA THR A 48 16.44 7.90 -5.66
C THR A 48 16.82 7.73 -4.19
N LEU A 49 17.15 8.82 -3.50
CA LEU A 49 17.42 8.82 -2.06
C LEU A 49 16.23 8.26 -1.27
N PHE A 50 15.01 8.55 -1.73
CA PHE A 50 13.77 8.01 -1.18
C PHE A 50 13.71 6.47 -1.29
N ASN A 51 14.03 5.91 -2.46
CA ASN A 51 14.05 4.45 -2.64
C ASN A 51 15.20 3.77 -1.88
N LEU A 52 16.33 4.45 -1.70
CA LEU A 52 17.41 3.97 -0.83
C LEU A 52 16.96 3.90 0.62
N PHE A 53 16.29 4.95 1.11
CA PHE A 53 15.73 4.98 2.46
C PHE A 53 14.69 3.88 2.67
N ASN A 54 13.80 3.68 1.70
CA ASN A 54 12.82 2.60 1.71
C ASN A 54 13.45 1.21 1.64
N LEU A 55 14.55 1.02 0.89
CA LEU A 55 15.31 -0.23 0.85
C LEU A 55 15.93 -0.56 2.21
N LEU A 56 16.50 0.45 2.89
CA LEU A 56 17.07 0.27 4.22
C LEU A 56 15.99 -0.10 5.24
N ILE A 57 14.82 0.54 5.17
CA ILE A 57 13.65 0.17 5.98
C ILE A 57 13.19 -1.25 5.66
N ALA A 58 13.10 -1.63 4.38
CA ALA A 58 12.68 -2.98 3.99
C ALA A 58 13.65 -4.06 4.47
N VAL A 59 14.96 -3.80 4.42
CA VAL A 59 15.98 -4.70 4.98
C VAL A 59 15.88 -4.76 6.51
N ALA A 60 15.68 -3.64 7.19
CA ALA A 60 15.48 -3.60 8.64
C ALA A 60 14.23 -4.38 9.06
N LEU A 61 13.11 -4.23 8.35
CA LEU A 61 11.86 -4.96 8.57
C LEU A 61 12.02 -6.46 8.28
N ALA A 62 12.73 -6.83 7.21
CA ALA A 62 13.04 -8.23 6.89
C ALA A 62 13.89 -8.88 7.98
N LEU A 63 14.88 -8.16 8.51
CA LEU A 63 15.72 -8.60 9.64
C LEU A 63 14.92 -8.68 10.95
N ALA A 64 13.98 -7.78 11.16
CA ALA A 64 13.06 -7.79 12.30
C ALA A 64 11.93 -8.84 12.18
N GLY A 65 11.80 -9.49 11.03
CA GLY A 65 10.72 -10.45 10.77
C GLY A 65 9.33 -9.81 10.57
N ALA A 66 9.27 -8.50 10.38
CA ALA A 66 8.05 -7.69 10.22
C ALA A 66 7.53 -7.73 8.76
N TRP A 67 7.29 -8.95 8.26
CA TRP A 67 6.73 -9.21 6.93
C TRP A 67 5.23 -8.83 6.82
N SER A 68 4.62 -8.40 7.93
CA SER A 68 3.24 -7.90 8.02
C SER A 68 3.01 -6.64 7.19
N ASN A 69 4.04 -5.82 6.96
CA ASN A 69 3.95 -4.60 6.15
C ASN A 69 4.20 -4.83 4.65
N LEU A 70 3.49 -5.79 4.05
CA LEU A 70 3.50 -6.07 2.60
C LEU A 70 3.16 -4.82 1.77
N LEU A 71 2.32 -3.93 2.29
CA LEU A 71 1.96 -2.66 1.66
C LEU A 71 3.19 -1.78 1.38
N SER A 72 4.16 -1.72 2.30
CA SER A 72 5.39 -0.94 2.10
C SER A 72 6.24 -1.49 0.95
N ILE A 73 6.30 -2.81 0.81
CA ILE A 73 7.02 -3.47 -0.29
C ILE A 73 6.32 -3.19 -1.63
N VAL A 74 4.99 -3.24 -1.67
CA VAL A 74 4.20 -2.93 -2.87
C VAL A 74 4.35 -1.46 -3.28
N CYS A 75 4.26 -0.53 -2.33
CA CYS A 75 4.50 0.90 -2.58
C CYS A 75 5.91 1.14 -3.16
N LEU A 76 6.93 0.43 -2.65
CA LEU A 76 8.30 0.50 -3.17
C LEU A 76 8.37 0.02 -4.63
N VAL A 77 7.82 -1.17 -4.93
CA VAL A 77 7.88 -1.75 -6.28
C VAL A 77 7.10 -0.92 -7.30
N LEU A 78 5.95 -0.36 -6.89
CA LEU A 78 5.10 0.45 -7.76
C LEU A 78 5.51 1.94 -7.80
N ASN A 79 6.52 2.34 -7.01
CA ASN A 79 6.95 3.73 -6.85
C ASN A 79 5.78 4.67 -6.50
N ILE A 80 4.96 4.25 -5.53
CA ILE A 80 3.82 5.00 -5.02
C ILE A 80 4.19 5.50 -3.61
N PRO A 81 3.89 6.76 -3.25
CA PRO A 81 4.10 7.23 -1.89
C PRO A 81 3.32 6.36 -0.90
N PHE A 82 3.97 6.01 0.20
CA PHE A 82 3.31 5.27 1.27
C PHE A 82 2.18 6.13 1.86
N PRO A 83 0.97 5.58 2.02
CA PRO A 83 -0.23 6.41 2.19
C PRO A 83 -0.47 6.87 3.63
N PHE A 84 0.43 6.55 4.57
CA PHE A 84 0.28 6.87 5.99
C PHE A 84 1.43 7.73 6.51
N LEU A 85 1.10 8.52 7.53
CA LEU A 85 2.10 9.23 8.33
C LEU A 85 2.78 8.27 9.32
N PRO A 86 4.04 8.53 9.71
CA PRO A 86 4.74 7.69 10.68
C PRO A 86 3.98 7.51 12.00
N ILE A 87 3.30 8.55 12.49
CA ILE A 87 2.51 8.48 13.73
C ILE A 87 1.31 7.53 13.62
N GLN A 88 0.70 7.44 12.44
CA GLN A 88 -0.44 6.59 12.17
C GLN A 88 -0.04 5.11 12.20
N ILE A 89 1.05 4.76 11.49
CA ILE A 89 1.60 3.39 11.53
C ILE A 89 2.08 3.03 12.92
N THR A 90 2.78 3.93 13.62
CA THR A 90 3.24 3.66 14.99
C THR A 90 2.08 3.23 15.90
N LEU A 91 0.93 3.92 15.82
CA LEU A 91 -0.25 3.54 16.61
C LEU A 91 -0.85 2.22 16.13
N ILE A 92 -0.93 1.99 14.82
CA ILE A 92 -1.44 0.73 14.26
C ILE A 92 -0.56 -0.44 14.73
N ASP A 93 0.76 -0.36 14.58
CA ASP A 93 1.69 -1.42 14.98
C ASP A 93 1.66 -1.64 16.49
N LEU A 94 1.54 -0.57 17.29
CA LEU A 94 1.36 -0.71 18.74
C LEU A 94 0.09 -1.49 19.08
N VAL A 95 -1.05 -1.15 18.46
CA VAL A 95 -2.34 -1.77 18.76
C VAL A 95 -2.44 -3.19 18.19
N ILE A 96 -1.90 -3.44 17.00
CA ILE A 96 -2.08 -4.70 16.26
C ILE A 96 -0.98 -5.71 16.55
N GLU A 97 0.26 -5.24 16.77
CA GLU A 97 1.42 -6.10 16.96
C GLU A 97 1.91 -6.06 18.41
N GLY A 98 2.20 -4.86 18.93
CA GLY A 98 2.80 -4.69 20.25
C GLY A 98 1.88 -5.11 21.41
N TYR A 99 0.64 -4.64 21.39
CA TYR A 99 -0.34 -4.86 22.45
C TYR A 99 -0.71 -6.35 22.58
N PRO A 100 -1.05 -7.07 21.49
CA PRO A 100 -1.29 -8.49 21.58
C PRO A 100 -0.05 -9.27 21.98
N ALA A 101 1.14 -8.94 21.47
CA ALA A 101 2.37 -9.63 21.85
C ALA A 101 2.66 -9.53 23.35
N PHE A 102 2.45 -8.35 23.95
CA PHE A 102 2.61 -8.15 25.39
C PHE A 102 1.65 -9.04 26.21
N PHE A 103 0.35 -8.98 25.91
CA PHE A 103 -0.64 -9.75 26.67
C PHE A 103 -0.53 -11.26 26.41
N MET A 104 -0.27 -11.67 25.17
CA MET A 104 -0.07 -13.08 24.83
C MET A 104 1.21 -13.65 25.48
N SER A 105 2.19 -12.82 25.84
CA SER A 105 3.38 -13.27 26.56
C SER A 105 3.09 -13.77 27.99
N PHE A 106 1.94 -13.39 28.56
CA PHE A 106 1.47 -13.92 29.84
C PHE A 106 0.82 -15.30 29.71
N GLU A 107 0.48 -15.73 28.49
CA GLU A 107 -0.06 -17.07 28.26
C GLU A 107 1.09 -18.09 28.29
N PRO A 108 1.04 -19.12 29.15
CA PRO A 108 2.10 -20.12 29.22
C PRO A 108 2.20 -20.90 27.91
N ASP A 109 3.31 -20.75 27.16
CA ASP A 109 3.54 -21.52 25.94
C ASP A 109 4.42 -22.75 26.20
N GLY A 110 3.78 -23.88 26.51
CA GLY A 110 4.44 -25.17 26.70
C GLY A 110 4.62 -25.98 25.41
N ARG A 111 4.22 -25.44 24.24
CA ARG A 111 4.22 -26.21 22.99
C ARG A 111 5.59 -26.14 22.32
N LYS A 112 6.25 -27.29 22.15
CA LYS A 112 7.47 -27.37 21.34
C LYS A 112 7.16 -26.91 19.90
N ILE A 113 7.91 -25.93 19.41
CA ILE A 113 7.82 -25.45 18.03
C ILE A 113 8.28 -26.59 17.11
N THR A 114 7.34 -27.41 16.65
CA THR A 114 7.62 -28.53 15.74
C THR A 114 7.13 -28.17 14.33
N GLY A 115 8.07 -27.78 13.46
CA GLY A 115 7.80 -27.47 12.05
C GLY A 115 8.70 -26.39 11.44
N ARG A 116 8.53 -26.10 10.14
CA ARG A 116 9.15 -24.95 9.47
C ARG A 116 8.34 -23.69 9.81
N PHE A 117 8.85 -22.84 10.69
CA PHE A 117 8.19 -21.63 11.19
C PHE A 117 7.73 -20.68 10.07
N LEU A 118 8.65 -20.27 9.19
CA LEU A 118 8.39 -19.21 8.21
C LEU A 118 7.25 -19.54 7.22
N PRO A 119 7.18 -20.72 6.57
CA PRO A 119 6.06 -21.04 5.67
C PRO A 119 4.70 -21.12 6.37
N ALA A 120 4.66 -21.51 7.65
CA ALA A 120 3.43 -21.59 8.42
C ALA A 120 2.91 -20.17 8.75
N VAL A 121 3.80 -19.28 9.16
CA VAL A 121 3.50 -17.86 9.41
C VAL A 121 3.02 -17.19 8.12
N MET A 122 3.72 -17.38 7.00
CA MET A 122 3.34 -16.81 5.70
C MET A 122 1.94 -17.24 5.26
N LYS A 123 1.60 -18.53 5.35
CA LYS A 123 0.26 -19.02 4.98
C LYS A 123 -0.86 -18.44 5.85
N ARG A 124 -0.55 -18.08 7.11
CA ARG A 124 -1.52 -17.49 8.04
C ARG A 124 -1.69 -15.99 7.84
N ALA A 125 -0.61 -15.25 7.53
CA ALA A 125 -0.64 -13.81 7.33
C ALA A 125 -1.13 -13.39 5.94
N LEU A 126 -0.89 -14.22 4.91
CA LEU A 126 -1.16 -13.89 3.51
C LEU A 126 -2.62 -13.50 3.21
N PRO A 127 -3.67 -14.17 3.73
CA PRO A 127 -5.06 -13.80 3.41
C PRO A 127 -5.43 -12.37 3.85
N ASN A 128 -4.99 -11.97 5.05
CA ASN A 128 -5.24 -10.63 5.56
C ASN A 128 -4.48 -9.59 4.75
N ALA A 129 -3.20 -9.84 4.45
CA ALA A 129 -2.37 -8.91 3.67
C ALA A 129 -2.93 -8.68 2.26
N LEU A 130 -3.38 -9.75 1.59
CA LEU A 130 -4.00 -9.66 0.27
C LEU A 130 -5.37 -8.96 0.30
N SER A 131 -6.14 -9.15 1.37
CA SER A 131 -7.41 -8.45 1.57
C SER A 131 -7.21 -6.93 1.71
N ILE A 132 -6.23 -6.51 2.52
CA ILE A 132 -5.84 -5.09 2.66
C ILE A 132 -5.40 -4.52 1.32
N LEU A 133 -4.53 -5.23 0.60
CA LEU A 133 -4.05 -4.79 -0.71
C LEU A 133 -5.20 -4.62 -1.71
N LEU A 134 -6.12 -5.59 -1.78
CA LEU A 134 -7.29 -5.52 -2.65
C LEU A 134 -8.16 -4.31 -2.30
N CYS A 135 -8.45 -4.09 -1.02
CA CYS A 135 -9.25 -2.94 -0.61
C CYS A 135 -8.55 -1.61 -0.89
N PHE A 136 -7.23 -1.52 -0.64
CA PHE A 136 -6.42 -0.35 -0.96
C PHE A 136 -6.46 -0.02 -2.46
N LEU A 137 -6.26 -1.02 -3.32
CA LEU A 137 -6.29 -0.81 -4.78
C LEU A 137 -7.67 -0.39 -5.28
N ILE A 138 -8.74 -1.01 -4.78
CA ILE A 138 -10.12 -0.61 -5.11
C ILE A 138 -10.39 0.80 -4.62
N LEU A 139 -9.99 1.13 -3.40
CA LEU A 139 -10.16 2.46 -2.84
C LEU A 139 -9.45 3.50 -3.70
N GLN A 140 -8.18 3.26 -4.09
CA GLN A 140 -7.44 4.15 -4.98
C GLN A 140 -8.09 4.33 -6.36
N ALA A 141 -8.74 3.29 -6.89
CA ALA A 141 -9.50 3.40 -8.14
C ALA A 141 -10.82 4.19 -7.97
N LEU A 142 -11.46 4.11 -6.80
CA LEU A 142 -12.73 4.80 -6.52
C LEU A 142 -12.56 6.26 -6.07
N LEU A 143 -11.42 6.62 -5.47
CA LEU A 143 -11.12 7.99 -5.03
C LEU A 143 -11.46 9.07 -6.08
N PRO A 144 -10.97 8.98 -7.34
CA PRO A 144 -11.25 10.00 -8.35
C PRO A 144 -12.71 10.00 -8.80
N ILE A 145 -13.41 8.86 -8.71
CA ILE A 145 -14.80 8.70 -9.14
C ILE A 145 -15.75 9.33 -8.11
N LEU A 146 -15.50 9.08 -6.82
CA LEU A 146 -16.33 9.52 -5.71
C LEU A 146 -16.01 10.95 -5.24
N GLN A 147 -14.99 11.60 -5.84
CA GLN A 147 -14.55 12.97 -5.51
C GLN A 147 -14.35 13.20 -4.00
N ILE A 148 -13.85 12.19 -3.30
CA ILE A 148 -13.66 12.25 -1.85
C ILE A 148 -12.50 13.21 -1.52
N PRO A 149 -12.67 14.14 -0.56
CA PRO A 149 -11.57 14.98 -0.10
C PRO A 149 -10.38 14.14 0.38
N ALA A 150 -9.16 14.56 0.08
CA ALA A 150 -7.94 13.81 0.43
C ALA A 150 -7.86 13.48 1.94
N GLU A 151 -8.33 14.38 2.80
CA GLU A 151 -8.39 14.18 4.26
C GLU A 151 -9.32 13.02 4.66
N GLN A 152 -10.49 12.91 4.00
CA GLN A 152 -11.46 11.85 4.26
C GLN A 152 -10.96 10.51 3.71
N ALA A 153 -10.23 10.52 2.59
CA ALA A 153 -9.61 9.31 2.03
C ALA A 153 -8.51 8.75 2.96
N GLY A 154 -7.64 9.62 3.50
CA GLY A 154 -6.62 9.21 4.47
C GLY A 154 -7.24 8.63 5.75
N THR A 155 -8.30 9.26 6.25
CA THR A 155 -9.07 8.77 7.42
C THR A 155 -9.68 7.40 7.15
N LEU A 156 -10.33 7.22 6.00
CA LEU A 156 -10.93 5.95 5.59
C LEU A 156 -9.88 4.83 5.54
N LEU A 157 -8.74 5.10 4.92
CA LEU A 157 -7.67 4.13 4.80
C LEU A 157 -7.07 3.75 6.16
N TYR A 158 -6.88 4.74 7.05
CA TYR A 158 -6.41 4.53 8.42
C TYR A 158 -7.35 3.62 9.22
N LEU A 159 -8.65 3.93 9.22
CA LEU A 159 -9.66 3.12 9.90
C LEU A 159 -9.75 1.71 9.31
N LEU A 160 -9.66 1.58 7.99
CA LEU A 160 -9.74 0.30 7.30
C LEU A 160 -8.57 -0.61 7.67
N VAL A 161 -7.32 -0.13 7.59
CA VAL A 161 -6.14 -0.93 7.92
C VAL A 161 -6.15 -1.34 9.39
N GLY A 162 -6.49 -0.42 10.30
CA GLY A 162 -6.65 -0.75 11.72
C GLY A 162 -7.72 -1.82 11.96
N THR A 163 -8.86 -1.72 11.27
CA THR A 163 -9.95 -2.71 11.37
C THR A 163 -9.54 -4.09 10.88
N VAL A 164 -8.87 -4.18 9.73
CA VAL A 164 -8.40 -5.48 9.21
C VAL A 164 -7.29 -6.05 10.09
N GLY A 165 -6.42 -5.21 10.64
CA GLY A 165 -5.44 -5.61 11.65
C GLY A 165 -6.11 -6.21 12.88
N ILE A 166 -7.15 -5.54 13.42
CA ILE A 166 -7.93 -6.04 14.54
C ILE A 166 -8.55 -7.40 14.19
N GLN A 167 -9.18 -7.53 13.02
CA GLN A 167 -9.74 -8.80 12.55
C GLN A 167 -8.69 -9.92 12.48
N ALA A 168 -7.47 -9.62 12.05
CA ALA A 168 -6.37 -10.57 12.02
C ALA A 168 -6.00 -11.07 13.42
N VAL A 169 -5.94 -10.16 14.40
CA VAL A 169 -5.68 -10.50 15.82
C VAL A 169 -6.82 -11.35 16.38
N PHE A 170 -8.09 -10.98 16.15
CA PHE A 170 -9.25 -11.79 16.57
C PHE A 170 -9.17 -13.23 16.05
N LYS A 171 -8.75 -13.41 14.79
CA LYS A 171 -8.57 -14.74 14.18
C LYS A 171 -7.39 -15.50 14.79
N ALA A 172 -6.30 -14.80 15.12
CA ALA A 172 -5.12 -15.40 15.76
C ALA A 172 -5.39 -15.81 17.22
N SER A 173 -6.23 -15.05 17.92
CA SER A 173 -6.63 -15.29 19.32
C SER A 173 -7.72 -16.35 19.48
N TRP A 174 -8.20 -16.97 18.40
CA TRP A 174 -9.17 -18.07 18.50
C TRP A 174 -8.50 -19.38 18.94
N PRO A 175 -9.03 -20.13 19.93
CA PRO A 175 -10.26 -19.88 20.71
C PRO A 175 -10.06 -18.87 21.84
N PHE A 176 -11.13 -18.15 22.19
CA PHE A 176 -11.09 -17.11 23.23
C PHE A 176 -11.09 -17.68 24.64
N ASP A 177 -10.14 -17.20 25.44
CA ASP A 177 -10.18 -17.24 26.91
C ASP A 177 -10.43 -15.83 27.46
N THR A 178 -10.46 -15.68 28.79
CA THR A 178 -10.69 -14.39 29.45
C THR A 178 -9.64 -13.33 29.07
N LEU A 179 -8.37 -13.70 28.98
CA LEU A 179 -7.26 -12.80 28.64
C LEU A 179 -7.37 -12.33 27.20
N ARG A 180 -7.64 -13.24 26.26
CA ARG A 180 -7.80 -12.95 24.84
C ARG A 180 -9.05 -12.14 24.54
N PHE A 181 -10.15 -12.41 25.26
CA PHE A 181 -11.34 -11.57 25.17
C PHE A 181 -11.04 -10.15 25.68
N PHE A 182 -10.40 -10.03 26.83
CA PHE A 182 -9.97 -8.74 27.37
C PHE A 182 -9.06 -7.99 26.40
N LEU A 183 -8.04 -8.65 25.85
CA LEU A 183 -7.13 -8.12 24.84
C LEU A 183 -7.90 -7.59 23.64
N CYS A 184 -8.78 -8.41 23.04
CA CYS A 184 -9.50 -8.03 21.82
C CYS A 184 -10.48 -6.88 22.06
N ALA A 185 -11.19 -6.89 23.19
CA ALA A 185 -12.12 -5.82 23.56
C ALA A 185 -11.40 -4.49 23.79
N THR A 186 -10.34 -4.50 24.62
CA THR A 186 -9.59 -3.30 24.98
C THR A 186 -8.81 -2.73 23.79
N MET A 187 -8.21 -3.59 22.96
CA MET A 187 -7.53 -3.19 21.73
C MET A 187 -8.49 -2.52 20.74
N THR A 188 -9.67 -3.10 20.53
CA THR A 188 -10.69 -2.53 19.62
C THR A 188 -11.18 -1.18 20.13
N ALA A 189 -11.59 -1.12 21.40
CA ALA A 189 -12.05 0.12 22.01
C ALA A 189 -10.95 1.19 22.00
N GLY A 190 -9.72 0.81 22.37
CA GLY A 190 -8.56 1.69 22.41
C GLY A 190 -8.22 2.28 21.05
N PHE A 191 -8.25 1.49 19.98
CA PHE A 191 -7.97 1.96 18.62
C PHE A 191 -8.96 3.05 18.18
N TYR A 192 -10.27 2.78 18.27
CA TYR A 192 -11.28 3.73 17.85
C TYR A 192 -11.37 4.94 18.78
N ALA A 193 -11.20 4.75 20.10
CA ALA A 193 -11.12 5.86 21.04
C ALA A 193 -9.92 6.75 20.73
N ALA A 194 -8.75 6.17 20.44
CA ALA A 194 -7.56 6.94 20.06
C ALA A 194 -7.77 7.69 18.73
N ALA A 195 -8.43 7.06 17.75
CA ALA A 195 -8.78 7.72 16.49
C ALA A 195 -9.69 8.94 16.70
N VAL A 196 -10.60 8.91 17.67
CA VAL A 196 -11.48 10.06 17.99
C VAL A 196 -10.78 11.10 18.86
N VAL A 197 -10.06 10.68 19.91
CA VAL A 197 -9.45 11.60 20.89
C VAL A 197 -8.19 12.27 20.34
N PHE A 198 -7.34 11.52 19.64
CA PHE A 198 -6.06 11.99 19.11
C PHE A 198 -6.13 12.33 17.62
N HIS A 199 -7.34 12.52 17.08
CA HIS A 199 -7.55 12.86 15.67
C HIS A 199 -6.68 14.04 15.15
N PRO A 200 -6.39 15.11 15.94
CA PRO A 200 -5.54 16.20 15.47
C PRO A 200 -4.07 15.81 15.37
N ILE A 201 -3.57 14.98 16.30
CA ILE A 201 -2.18 14.50 16.34
C ILE A 201 -1.96 13.49 15.21
N LEU A 202 -2.95 12.63 14.98
CA LEU A 202 -2.95 11.64 13.91
C LEU A 202 -3.17 12.26 12.52
N GLN A 203 -3.47 13.56 12.44
CA GLN A 203 -3.81 14.29 11.22
C GLN A 203 -4.91 13.58 10.42
N ILE A 204 -5.92 13.06 11.14
CA ILE A 204 -7.11 12.45 10.55
C ILE A 204 -8.31 13.37 10.76
N ALA A 205 -9.15 13.46 9.74
CA ALA A 205 -10.40 14.20 9.81
C ALA A 205 -11.46 13.37 10.54
N LEU A 206 -12.41 14.04 11.19
CA LEU A 206 -13.58 13.32 11.68
C LEU A 206 -14.35 12.75 10.48
N PRO A 207 -14.70 11.45 10.51
CA PRO A 207 -15.27 10.79 9.35
C PRO A 207 -16.67 11.35 9.05
N ALA A 208 -16.85 11.86 7.85
CA ALA A 208 -18.14 12.29 7.36
C ALA A 208 -19.09 11.09 7.17
N GLY A 209 -20.40 11.34 7.05
CA GLY A 209 -21.40 10.27 6.90
C GLY A 209 -21.11 9.33 5.72
N LEU A 210 -20.73 9.87 4.56
CA LEU A 210 -20.34 9.06 3.40
C LEU A 210 -19.09 8.21 3.68
N THR A 211 -18.08 8.78 4.35
CA THR A 211 -16.85 8.08 4.74
C THR A 211 -17.15 6.90 5.66
N LEU A 212 -18.09 7.05 6.59
CA LEU A 212 -18.54 5.96 7.46
C LEU A 212 -19.24 4.85 6.69
N VAL A 213 -20.13 5.19 5.74
CA VAL A 213 -20.81 4.20 4.89
C VAL A 213 -19.80 3.42 4.04
N LEU A 214 -18.85 4.13 3.43
CA LEU A 214 -17.76 3.51 2.66
C LEU A 214 -16.89 2.64 3.56
N PHE A 215 -16.53 3.12 4.75
CA PHE A 215 -15.77 2.35 5.73
C PHE A 215 -16.46 1.03 6.06
N LEU A 216 -17.75 1.05 6.38
CA LEU A 216 -18.51 -0.17 6.65
C LEU A 216 -18.56 -1.11 5.44
N GLY A 217 -18.76 -0.56 4.23
CA GLY A 217 -18.75 -1.32 2.99
C GLY A 217 -17.39 -1.99 2.71
N PHE A 218 -16.30 -1.25 2.86
CA PHE A 218 -14.94 -1.77 2.70
C PHE A 218 -14.53 -2.72 3.81
N ALA A 219 -14.94 -2.48 5.06
CA ALA A 219 -14.71 -3.40 6.17
C ALA A 219 -15.41 -4.75 5.90
N LEU A 220 -16.65 -4.72 5.40
CA LEU A 220 -17.36 -5.93 4.98
C LEU A 220 -16.67 -6.61 3.79
N LEU A 221 -16.30 -5.84 2.76
CA LEU A 221 -15.58 -6.34 1.59
C LEU A 221 -14.27 -7.02 2.01
N SER A 222 -13.51 -6.41 2.92
CA SER A 222 -12.25 -6.94 3.42
C SER A 222 -12.45 -8.27 4.14
N PHE A 223 -13.52 -8.39 4.93
CA PHE A 223 -13.87 -9.63 5.62
C PHE A 223 -14.24 -10.75 4.63
N LEU A 224 -15.06 -10.43 3.62
CA LEU A 224 -15.45 -11.39 2.58
C LEU A 224 -14.25 -11.81 1.72
N ALA A 225 -13.42 -10.85 1.33
CA ALA A 225 -12.21 -11.09 0.56
C ALA A 225 -11.24 -11.99 1.33
N GLU A 226 -10.99 -11.71 2.62
CA GLU A 226 -10.17 -12.55 3.49
C GLU A 226 -10.67 -13.99 3.53
N ARG A 227 -11.97 -14.19 3.74
CA ARG A 227 -12.59 -15.52 3.79
C ARG A 227 -12.47 -16.26 2.46
N GLY A 228 -12.72 -15.56 1.34
CA GLY A 228 -12.56 -16.09 -0.01
C GLY A 228 -11.12 -16.52 -0.28
N ILE A 229 -10.14 -15.65 0.01
CA ILE A 229 -8.72 -15.90 -0.18
C ILE A 229 -8.26 -17.09 0.70
N THR A 230 -8.67 -17.13 1.97
CA THR A 230 -8.38 -18.26 2.87
C THR A 230 -8.93 -19.57 2.31
N ALA A 231 -10.16 -19.58 1.80
CA ALA A 231 -10.77 -20.78 1.22
C ALA A 231 -10.05 -21.25 -0.05
N LEU A 232 -9.64 -20.33 -0.92
CA LEU A 232 -8.88 -20.64 -2.14
C LEU A 232 -7.51 -21.25 -1.82
N ILE A 233 -6.77 -20.66 -0.88
CA ILE A 233 -5.47 -21.18 -0.41
C ILE A 233 -5.65 -22.58 0.21
N GLY A 234 -6.71 -22.79 0.99
CA GLY A 234 -7.05 -24.09 1.56
C GLY A 234 -7.32 -25.17 0.51
N ARG A 235 -8.08 -24.83 -0.55
CA ARG A 235 -8.37 -25.76 -1.68
C ARG A 235 -7.11 -26.12 -2.47
N ALA A 236 -6.28 -25.14 -2.80
CA ALA A 236 -5.02 -25.36 -3.51
C ALA A 236 -4.03 -26.23 -2.71
N GLY A 237 -4.01 -26.06 -1.38
CA GLY A 237 -3.23 -26.89 -0.47
C GLY A 237 -3.66 -28.36 -0.46
N ARG A 238 -4.98 -28.62 -0.46
CA ARG A 238 -5.54 -29.99 -0.49
C ARG A 238 -5.26 -30.69 -1.83
N GLN A 239 -5.45 -30.01 -2.97
CA GLN A 239 -5.16 -30.59 -4.29
C GLN A 239 -3.68 -30.96 -4.46
N LYS A 240 -2.76 -30.17 -3.90
CA LYS A 240 -1.32 -30.45 -3.97
C LYS A 240 -0.93 -31.68 -3.12
N GLN A 241 -1.59 -31.88 -1.98
CA GLN A 241 -1.42 -33.10 -1.17
C GLN A 241 -2.03 -34.33 -1.83
N GLU A 242 -3.16 -34.18 -2.51
CA GLU A 242 -3.84 -35.27 -3.23
C GLU A 242 -3.02 -35.76 -4.43
N LYS A 243 -2.46 -34.84 -5.24
CA LYS A 243 -1.52 -35.17 -6.32
C LYS A 243 -0.20 -35.78 -5.84
N ALA A 244 0.27 -35.41 -4.64
CA ALA A 244 1.49 -35.99 -4.05
C ALA A 244 1.26 -37.38 -3.45
N ARG A 245 0.01 -37.71 -3.06
CA ARG A 245 -0.37 -39.02 -2.50
C ARG A 245 -0.58 -40.08 -3.58
N PHE A 246 -0.93 -39.67 -4.80
CA PHE A 246 -1.05 -40.55 -5.98
C PHE A 246 -0.12 -40.05 -7.10
N PRO A 247 1.20 -40.26 -7.00
CA PRO A 247 2.07 -40.05 -8.14
C PRO A 247 1.71 -41.12 -9.18
N ILE A 248 1.10 -40.70 -10.29
CA ILE A 248 0.88 -41.58 -11.44
C ILE A 248 2.27 -42.06 -11.88
N ARG A 249 2.62 -43.31 -11.55
CA ARG A 249 3.75 -44.01 -12.16
C ARG A 249 3.26 -44.46 -13.53
N LEU A 250 3.65 -43.70 -14.56
CA LEU A 250 3.73 -44.20 -15.94
C LEU A 250 5.00 -45.03 -16.08
#